data_AF-A0A1H3YE83-F1
#
_entry.id   AF-A0A1H3YE83-F1
#
_cell.length_a   1.000
_cell.length_b   1.000
_cell.length_c   1.000
_cell.angle_alpha   90.00
_cell.angle_beta   90.00
_cell.angle_gamma   90.00
#
_symmetry.space_group_name_H-M   'P 1'
#
loop_
_entity.id
_entity.type
_entity.pdbx_description
1 polymer ?
#
loop_
_entity_poly.entity_id
_entity_poly.type
_entity_poly.pdbx_seq_one_letter_code
_entity_poly.pdbx_strand_id
1 'polypeptide(L)' 'MARTLVTSPASVALSKDLKQRGWSFVGPTTMYAFMQAMGLVNDHLEGCHVRAAALDARQALGMPRA' A
#
# COMPACT_ATOMS: atom_id res chain seq x y z
N MET A 1 3.32 -20.04 6.62
CA MET A 1 2.11 -19.46 5.98
C MET A 1 2.26 -17.96 5.97
N ALA A 2 2.42 -17.35 4.80
CA ALA A 2 2.51 -15.89 4.69
C ALA A 2 1.14 -15.27 5.01
N ARG A 3 1.05 -14.48 6.07
CA ARG A 3 -0.18 -13.80 6.47
C ARG A 3 -0.31 -12.52 5.67
N THR A 4 -1.13 -12.53 4.62
CA THR A 4 -1.49 -11.30 3.91
C THR A 4 -2.41 -10.47 4.80
N LEU A 5 -1.97 -9.26 5.16
CA LEU A 5 -2.81 -8.30 5.87
C LEU A 5 -3.89 -7.78 4.92
N VAL A 6 -5.05 -7.44 5.46
CA VAL A 6 -6.16 -6.83 4.70
C VAL A 6 -6.42 -5.38 5.10
N THR A 7 -5.76 -4.92 6.16
CA THR A 7 -5.80 -3.54 6.68
C THR A 7 -4.47 -3.21 7.35
N SER A 8 -4.20 -1.92 7.53
CA SER A 8 -3.09 -1.41 8.34
C SER A 8 -3.49 -0.13 9.06
N PRO A 9 -2.76 0.31 10.10
CA PRO A 9 -3.01 1.61 10.73
C PRO A 9 -3.01 2.76 9.71
N ALA A 10 -2.12 2.70 8.72
CA ALA A 10 -2.07 3.67 7.63
C ALA A 10 -3.30 3.61 6.71
N SER A 11 -3.82 2.42 6.37
CA SER A 11 -5.03 2.32 5.54
C SER A 11 -6.29 2.78 6.26
N VAL A 12 -6.36 2.59 7.59
CA VAL A 12 -7.42 3.13 8.44
C VAL A 12 -7.34 4.66 8.49
N ALA A 13 -6.14 5.23 8.67
CA ALA A 13 -5.94 6.67 8.68
C ALA A 13 -6.32 7.30 7.33
N LEU A 14 -5.87 6.70 6.21
CA LEU A 14 -6.22 7.15 4.86
C LEU A 14 -7.74 7.06 4.61
N SER A 15 -8.37 5.95 5.00
CA SER A 15 -9.83 5.79 4.91
C SER A 15 -10.57 6.90 5.64
N LYS A 16 -10.12 7.25 6.86
CA LYS A 16 -10.73 8.32 7.65
C LYS A 16 -10.56 9.69 6.99
N ASP A 17 -9.35 10.03 6.56
CA ASP A 17 -9.06 11.31 5.91
C ASP A 17 -9.87 11.50 4.61
N LEU A 18 -9.92 10.47 3.75
CA LEU A 18 -10.69 10.55 2.51
C LEU A 18 -12.20 10.66 2.75
N LYS A 19 -12.75 9.95 3.75
CA LYS A 19 -14.16 10.12 4.14
C LYS A 19 -14.44 11.54 4.61
N GLN A 20 -13.54 12.14 5.40
CA GLN A 20 -13.68 13.54 5.84
C GLN A 20 -13.64 14.52 4.66
N ARG A 21 -12.93 14.18 3.58
CA ARG A 21 -12.91 14.93 2.31
C ARG A 21 -14.11 14.63 1.40
N GLY A 22 -15.10 13.85 1.83
CA GLY A 22 -16.33 13.57 1.10
C GLY A 22 -16.29 12.36 0.17
N TRP A 23 -15.25 11.53 0.23
CA TRP A 23 -15.15 10.34 -0.61
C TRP A 23 -16.04 9.20 -0.09
N SER A 24 -16.66 8.48 -1.03
CA SER A 24 -17.45 7.26 -0.77
C SER A 24 -16.67 6.00 -1.17
N PHE A 25 -17.05 4.84 -0.63
CA PHE A 25 -16.44 3.52 -0.93
C PHE A 25 -14.96 3.35 -0.56
N VAL A 26 -14.41 4.27 0.23
CA VAL A 26 -13.00 4.28 0.67
C VAL A 26 -12.79 3.60 2.03
N GLY A 27 -13.33 2.39 2.23
CA GLY A 27 -13.14 1.62 3.47
C GLY A 27 -11.68 1.21 3.73
N PRO A 28 -11.27 0.87 4.98
CA PRO A 28 -9.87 0.54 5.29
C PRO A 28 -9.28 -0.62 4.47
N THR A 29 -10.09 -1.62 4.13
CA THR A 29 -9.68 -2.74 3.25
C THR A 29 -9.45 -2.26 1.81
N THR A 30 -10.38 -1.46 1.27
CA THR A 30 -10.22 -0.85 -0.06
C THR A 30 -8.96 0.01 -0.10
N MET A 31 -8.69 0.78 0.95
CA MET A 31 -7.49 1.61 1.04
C MET A 31 -6.22 0.78 1.17
N TYR A 32 -6.26 -0.35 1.86
CA TYR A 32 -5.10 -1.26 1.91
C TYR A 32 -4.82 -1.88 0.53
N ALA A 33 -5.86 -2.35 -0.16
CA ALA A 33 -5.73 -2.86 -1.53
C ALA A 33 -5.21 -1.78 -2.50
N PHE A 34 -5.69 -0.54 -2.37
CA PHE A 34 -5.16 0.59 -3.11
C PHE A 34 -3.67 0.83 -2.82
N MET A 35 -3.26 0.79 -1.56
CA MET A 35 -1.85 0.94 -1.18
C MET A 35 -0.97 -0.17 -1.77
N GLN A 36 -1.46 -1.40 -1.84
CA GLN A 36 -0.76 -2.50 -2.51
C GLN A 36 -0.66 -2.26 -4.02
N ALA A 37 -1.76 -1.90 -4.68
CA ALA A 37 -1.81 -1.67 -6.12
C ALA A 37 -0.92 -0.49 -6.58
N MET A 38 -0.82 0.55 -5.75
CA MET A 38 -0.01 1.73 -6.05
C MET A 38 1.46 1.60 -5.62
N GLY A 39 1.87 0.46 -5.05
CA GLY A 39 3.25 0.23 -4.60
C GLY A 39 3.65 0.97 -3.32
N LEU A 40 2.67 1.50 -2.57
CA LEU A 40 2.89 2.05 -1.23
C LEU A 40 3.25 0.93 -0.23
N VAL A 41 2.73 -0.27 -0.48
CA VAL A 41 3.05 -1.51 0.23
C VAL A 41 3.53 -2.55 -0.79
N ASN A 42 4.65 -3.21 -0.53
CA ASN A 42 5.13 -4.33 -1.33
C ASN A 42 4.86 -5.65 -0.59
N ASP A 43 3.66 -6.19 -0.77
CA ASP A 43 3.19 -7.44 -0.17
C ASP A 43 3.27 -8.63 -1.15
N HIS A 44 4.08 -8.52 -2.20
CA HIS A 44 4.33 -9.68 -3.06
C HIS A 44 4.88 -10.85 -2.22
N LEU A 45 4.34 -12.04 -2.47
CA LEU A 45 4.75 -13.27 -1.77
C LEU A 45 6.25 -13.53 -1.93
N GLU A 46 6.84 -14.22 -0.96
CA GLU A 46 8.19 -14.74 -1.09
C GLU A 46 8.29 -15.65 -2.33
N GLY A 47 9.34 -15.46 -3.12
CA GLY A 47 9.51 -16.16 -4.41
C GLY A 47 8.72 -15.57 -5.58
N CYS A 48 7.91 -14.52 -5.38
CA CYS A 48 7.25 -13.83 -6.50
C CYS A 48 8.30 -13.16 -7.40
N HIS A 49 8.25 -13.45 -8.70
CA HIS A 49 9.26 -13.02 -9.68
C HIS A 49 9.40 -11.48 -9.80
N VAL A 50 8.36 -10.71 -9.45
CA VAL A 50 8.41 -9.24 -9.47
C VAL A 50 8.86 -8.61 -8.16
N ARG A 51 8.94 -9.37 -7.05
CA ARG A 51 9.18 -8.80 -5.71
C ARG A 51 10.52 -8.08 -5.62
N ALA A 52 11.59 -8.69 -6.14
CA ALA A 52 12.92 -8.11 -6.14
C ALA A 52 12.98 -6.85 -7.01
N ALA A 53 12.49 -6.94 -8.26
CA ALA A 53 12.45 -5.80 -9.17
C ALA A 53 11.67 -4.60 -8.60
N ALA A 54 10.57 -4.84 -7.87
CA ALA A 54 9.81 -3.78 -7.21
C ALA A 54 10.59 -3.11 -6.07
N LEU A 55 11.42 -3.85 -5.33
CA LEU A 55 12.29 -3.29 -4.29
C LEU A 55 13.40 -2.43 -4.90
N ASP A 56 14.03 -2.91 -5.98
CA ASP A 56 15.09 -2.18 -6.69
C ASP A 56 14.55 -0.87 -7.27
N ALA A 57 13.37 -0.92 -7.91
CA ALA A 57 12.71 0.28 -8.44
C ALA A 57 12.41 1.30 -7.33
N ARG A 58 11.98 0.85 -6.15
CA ARG A 58 11.72 1.73 -5.00
C ARG A 58 13.00 2.43 -4.52
N GLN A 59 14.13 1.74 -4.48
CA GLN A 59 15.42 2.33 -4.09
C GLN A 59 15.86 3.41 -5.09
N ALA A 60 15.58 3.21 -6.38
CA ALA A 60 15.94 4.14 -7.45
C ALA A 60 15.11 5.45 -7.44
N LEU A 61 13.89 5.45 -6.89
CA LEU A 61 13.01 6.63 -6.89
C LEU A 61 13.59 7.83 -6.12
N GLY A 62 14.57 7.61 -5.24
CA GLY A 62 15.09 8.64 -4.34
C GLY A 62 14.03 9.07 -3.31
N MET A 63 14.45 9.35 -2.08
CA MET A 63 13.52 9.95 -1.12
C MET A 63 13.12 11.34 -1.63
N PRO A 64 11.82 11.68 -1.65
CA PRO A 64 11.41 13.06 -1.89
C PRO A 64 12.14 13.95 -0.88
N ARG A 65 12.86 14.96 -1.39
CA ARG A 65 13.49 15.94 -0.52
C ARG A 65 12.37 16.68 0.21
N ALA A 66 12.50 16.78 1.53
CA ALA A 66 11.56 17.49 2.41
C ALA A 66 11.45 18.97 2.03
#